data_AF-A0A5J4V939-F1
#
_entry.id   AF-A0A5J4V939-F1
#
_cell.length_a   1.000
_cell.length_b   1.000
_cell.length_c   1.000
_cell.angle_alpha   90.00
_cell.angle_beta   90.00
_cell.angle_gamma   90.00
#
_symmetry.space_group_name_H-M   'P 1'
#
loop_
_entity.id
_entity.type
_entity.pdbx_description
1 polymer ?
#
loop_
_entity_poly.entity_id
_entity_poly.type
_entity_poly.pdbx_seq_one_letter_code
_entity_poly.pdbx_strand_id
1 'polypeptide(L)'
;MLLLVISLLFSRFAHSQVEYMYYYDGKLDKNGVLTVDAKGETNSTNIPGKTIKIDDFSYISSYYSVEDQYFNKDMFIVSDIENLNTSQPLNTSEISCNNVALSHEMGIYGLLGFTYKSIYLSNVYSPSITYMLKNGPSKITYKNVADGLQGFQDREIDQSCDSAEAINYLTFSLYNKGFASTECFPNDVIPESVDQCTNGRQVSKMLKNYKIGQFKEQDSLDIKDLLLRFGAVLVEVLKMINSATRFLLFLNEVI
;
A
#
# COMPACT_ATOMS: atom_id res chain seq x y z
N MET A 1 3.78 19.66 61.16
CA MET A 1 2.85 19.16 60.12
C MET A 1 3.15 19.94 58.84
N LEU A 2 4.04 19.41 58.00
CA LEU A 2 4.45 20.04 56.74
C LEU A 2 4.13 19.01 55.63
N LEU A 3 3.06 19.26 54.88
CA LEU A 3 2.66 18.44 53.75
C LEU A 3 3.51 18.85 52.54
N LEU A 4 4.35 17.93 52.08
CA LEU A 4 5.11 18.06 50.84
C LEU A 4 4.20 17.59 49.69
N VAL A 5 3.58 18.53 48.99
CA VAL A 5 2.84 18.25 47.75
C VAL A 5 3.86 18.16 46.62
N ILE A 6 4.26 16.93 46.29
CA ILE A 6 5.04 16.65 45.09
C ILE A 6 4.07 16.75 43.91
N SER A 7 4.07 17.89 43.21
CA SER A 7 3.44 17.95 41.88
C SER A 7 4.33 17.19 40.90
N LEU A 8 3.98 15.94 40.62
CA LEU A 8 4.44 15.24 39.43
C LEU A 8 3.88 16.00 38.23
N LEU A 9 4.66 16.96 37.73
CA LEU A 9 4.52 17.46 36.38
C LEU A 9 4.75 16.26 35.47
N PHE A 10 3.66 15.64 35.01
CA PHE A 10 3.69 14.81 33.82
C PHE A 10 4.08 15.74 32.68
N SER A 11 5.38 15.86 32.44
CA SER A 11 5.92 16.25 31.15
C SER A 11 5.32 15.27 30.16
N ARG A 12 4.27 15.68 29.46
CA ARG A 12 3.86 15.04 28.21
C ARG A 12 5.10 15.10 27.35
N PHE A 13 5.82 13.98 27.25
CA PHE A 13 6.87 13.83 26.27
C PHE A 13 6.23 14.21 24.95
N ALA A 14 6.81 15.22 24.29
CA ALA A 14 6.46 15.55 22.92
C ALA A 14 6.78 14.29 22.12
N HIS A 15 5.73 13.50 21.91
CA HIS A 15 5.79 12.27 21.17
C HIS A 15 6.17 12.67 19.74
N SER A 16 7.24 12.08 19.20
CA SER A 16 7.50 12.18 17.77
C SER A 16 6.25 11.65 17.09
N GLN A 17 5.46 12.52 16.47
CA GLN A 17 4.28 12.12 15.71
C GLN A 17 4.73 11.92 14.27
N VAL A 18 4.31 10.83 13.65
CA VAL A 18 4.43 10.72 12.20
C VAL A 18 3.67 11.86 11.55
N GLU A 19 4.39 12.89 11.08
CA GLU A 19 3.69 14.06 10.60
C GLU A 19 3.12 13.83 9.19
N TYR A 20 3.83 13.07 8.33
CA TYR A 20 3.45 12.89 6.93
C TYR A 20 3.71 11.50 6.36
N MET A 21 2.85 11.11 5.44
CA MET A 21 3.02 10.02 4.51
C MET A 21 3.26 10.55 3.10
N TYR A 22 4.13 9.89 2.35
CA TYR A 22 4.43 10.15 0.94
C TYR A 22 3.68 9.16 0.03
N TYR A 23 3.15 9.61 -1.10
CA TYR A 23 2.56 8.73 -2.11
C TYR A 23 2.73 9.29 -3.52
N TYR A 24 2.73 8.42 -4.53
CA TYR A 24 2.78 8.84 -5.94
C TYR A 24 1.46 9.46 -6.39
N ASP A 25 1.54 10.62 -7.05
CA ASP A 25 0.38 11.30 -7.58
C ASP A 25 0.25 11.12 -9.10
N GLY A 26 -1.00 11.06 -9.56
CA GLY A 26 -1.31 10.81 -10.96
C GLY A 26 -2.76 10.34 -11.13
N LYS A 27 -3.26 10.46 -12.36
CA LYS A 27 -4.62 10.05 -12.74
C LYS A 27 -4.55 9.01 -13.84
N LEU A 28 -4.97 7.79 -13.54
CA LEU A 28 -5.13 6.72 -14.53
C LEU A 28 -6.53 6.80 -15.13
N ASP A 29 -6.60 6.92 -16.45
CA ASP A 29 -7.88 6.94 -17.16
C ASP A 29 -8.40 5.54 -17.50
N LYS A 30 -9.59 5.48 -18.11
CA LYS A 30 -10.22 4.21 -18.52
C LYS A 30 -9.49 3.47 -19.64
N ASN A 31 -8.57 4.13 -20.35
CA ASN A 31 -7.80 3.59 -21.46
C ASN A 31 -6.42 3.06 -21.00
N GLY A 32 -6.12 3.13 -19.71
CA GLY A 32 -4.83 2.71 -19.18
C GLY A 32 -3.74 3.80 -19.26
N VAL A 33 -4.11 5.05 -19.56
CA VAL A 33 -3.14 6.16 -19.60
C VAL A 33 -3.05 6.81 -18.22
N LEU A 34 -1.91 6.64 -17.56
CA LEU A 34 -1.54 7.40 -16.37
C LEU A 34 -1.05 8.77 -16.79
N THR A 35 -1.75 9.82 -16.36
CA THR A 35 -1.26 11.18 -16.52
C THR A 35 -0.72 11.75 -15.22
N VAL A 36 0.48 12.29 -15.33
CA VAL A 36 1.25 12.86 -14.23
C VAL A 36 1.44 14.36 -14.46
N ASP A 37 1.18 15.16 -13.43
CA ASP A 37 1.40 16.60 -13.47
C ASP A 37 2.77 16.92 -12.87
N ALA A 38 3.72 17.37 -13.70
CA ALA A 38 5.08 17.71 -13.29
C ALA A 38 5.25 19.19 -12.92
N LYS A 39 4.14 19.90 -12.68
CA LYS A 39 4.17 21.32 -12.33
C LYS A 39 4.95 21.56 -11.03
N GLY A 40 6.03 22.33 -11.13
CA GLY A 40 6.86 22.73 -9.99
C GLY A 40 7.98 21.75 -9.65
N GLU A 41 8.12 20.66 -10.40
CA GLU A 41 9.23 19.72 -10.24
C GLU A 41 10.56 20.38 -10.60
N THR A 42 11.58 20.14 -9.77
CA THR A 42 12.94 20.69 -9.95
C THR A 42 13.94 19.63 -10.37
N ASN A 43 13.55 18.36 -10.36
CA ASN A 43 14.35 17.23 -10.79
C ASN A 43 13.51 16.24 -11.60
N SER A 44 14.18 15.39 -12.35
CA SER A 44 13.57 14.31 -13.12
C SER A 44 13.32 13.09 -12.24
N THR A 45 12.32 13.15 -11.36
CA THR A 45 11.75 11.95 -10.75
C THR A 45 10.65 11.41 -11.68
N ASN A 46 10.61 10.10 -11.92
CA ASN A 46 9.69 9.52 -12.91
C ASN A 46 8.21 9.72 -12.55
N ILE A 47 7.88 9.89 -11.27
CA ILE A 47 6.53 10.20 -10.81
C ILE A 47 6.63 11.14 -9.59
N PRO A 48 6.17 12.40 -9.70
CA PRO A 48 5.95 13.31 -8.59
C PRO A 48 5.13 12.63 -7.49
N GLY A 49 5.54 12.86 -6.26
CA GLY A 49 4.75 12.45 -5.11
C GLY A 49 4.16 13.62 -4.37
N LYS A 50 3.23 13.27 -3.49
CA LYS A 50 2.60 14.18 -2.54
C LYS A 50 2.83 13.70 -1.13
N THR A 51 2.81 14.65 -0.21
CA THR A 51 2.73 14.35 1.21
C THR A 51 1.31 14.64 1.72
N ILE A 52 0.87 13.87 2.71
CA ILE A 52 -0.39 14.06 3.42
C ILE A 52 -0.17 13.79 4.90
N LYS A 53 -0.88 14.52 5.77
CA LYS A 53 -0.74 14.29 7.21
C LYS A 53 -1.42 13.00 7.59
N ILE A 54 -0.78 12.23 8.45
CA ILE A 54 -1.36 10.97 8.94
C ILE A 54 -2.53 11.23 9.87
N ASP A 55 -2.46 12.32 10.64
CA ASP A 55 -3.55 12.76 11.51
C ASP A 55 -4.82 13.21 10.77
N ASP A 56 -4.75 13.42 9.45
CA ASP A 56 -5.93 13.70 8.62
C ASP A 56 -6.82 12.45 8.43
N PHE A 57 -6.32 11.25 8.75
CA PHE A 57 -7.06 10.00 8.59
C PHE A 57 -7.64 9.50 9.90
N SER A 58 -8.94 9.20 9.97
CA SER A 58 -9.53 8.64 11.19
C SER A 58 -9.05 7.23 11.49
N TYR A 59 -9.10 6.83 12.77
CA TYR A 59 -8.92 5.42 13.15
C TYR A 59 -9.99 4.54 12.50
N ILE A 60 -9.61 3.34 12.06
CA ILE A 60 -10.53 2.33 11.49
C ILE A 60 -11.59 1.94 12.52
N SER A 61 -11.21 1.93 13.79
CA SER A 61 -12.08 1.58 14.92
C SER A 61 -11.98 2.65 15.99
N SER A 62 -13.14 3.08 16.51
CA SER A 62 -13.22 3.98 17.66
C SER A 62 -13.00 3.25 19.00
N TYR A 63 -12.82 1.93 18.99
CA TYR A 63 -12.68 1.12 20.20
C TYR A 63 -11.24 0.95 20.68
N TYR A 64 -10.26 1.29 19.84
CA TYR A 64 -8.85 1.12 20.14
C TYR A 64 -8.12 2.45 20.10
N SER A 65 -7.13 2.60 20.97
CA SER A 65 -6.29 3.78 21.09
C SER A 65 -4.81 3.43 21.16
N VAL A 66 -3.96 4.41 20.84
CA VAL A 66 -2.49 4.28 20.91
C VAL A 66 -1.99 4.01 22.33
N GLU A 67 -2.79 4.31 23.35
CA GLU A 67 -2.49 4.03 24.76
C GLU A 67 -2.85 2.60 25.20
N ASP A 68 -3.66 1.86 24.42
CA ASP A 68 -4.10 0.51 24.82
C ASP A 68 -2.94 -0.50 24.87
N GLN A 69 -2.86 -1.29 25.93
CA GLN A 69 -1.78 -2.29 26.03
C GLN A 69 -1.88 -3.38 24.95
N TYR A 70 -3.09 -3.71 24.49
CA TYR A 70 -3.34 -4.74 23.49
C TYR A 70 -4.33 -4.24 22.44
N PHE A 71 -3.88 -4.05 21.20
CA PHE A 71 -4.72 -3.52 20.10
C PHE A 71 -5.15 -4.58 19.07
N ASN A 72 -4.58 -5.79 19.11
CA ASN A 72 -4.76 -6.81 18.06
C ASN A 72 -5.84 -7.86 18.34
N LYS A 73 -6.49 -7.87 19.50
CA LYS A 73 -7.20 -9.06 20.01
C LYS A 73 -8.32 -9.55 19.09
N ASP A 74 -9.00 -8.65 18.39
CA ASP A 74 -10.06 -8.98 17.44
C ASP A 74 -9.63 -8.84 15.97
N MET A 75 -8.47 -8.24 15.71
CA MET A 75 -7.96 -7.91 14.37
C MET A 75 -7.11 -9.05 13.80
N PHE A 76 -6.24 -9.63 14.63
CA PHE A 76 -5.43 -10.81 14.31
C PHE A 76 -5.10 -11.61 15.57
N ILE A 77 -5.51 -12.87 15.60
CA ILE A 77 -4.87 -13.86 16.46
C ILE A 77 -3.57 -14.26 15.75
N VAL A 78 -2.41 -14.03 16.38
CA VAL A 78 -1.09 -14.24 15.74
C VAL A 78 -0.94 -15.66 15.21
N SER A 79 -1.45 -16.67 15.93
CA SER A 79 -1.45 -18.07 15.49
C SER A 79 -2.27 -18.33 14.23
N ASP A 80 -3.24 -17.46 13.92
CA ASP A 80 -4.09 -17.63 12.75
C ASP A 80 -3.46 -17.03 11.51
N ILE A 81 -2.50 -16.10 11.67
CA ILE A 81 -1.82 -15.43 10.55
C ILE A 81 -1.18 -16.47 9.64
N GLU A 82 -0.47 -17.46 10.18
CA GLU A 82 0.21 -18.51 9.41
C GLU A 82 -0.74 -19.37 8.58
N ASN A 83 -2.03 -19.44 8.97
CA ASN A 83 -3.05 -20.22 8.28
C ASN A 83 -3.83 -19.42 7.22
N LEU A 84 -3.55 -18.12 7.08
CA LEU A 84 -4.20 -17.29 6.08
C LEU A 84 -3.66 -17.60 4.68
N ASN A 85 -4.52 -17.54 3.67
CA ASN A 85 -4.13 -17.75 2.27
C ASN A 85 -3.01 -16.79 1.82
N THR A 86 -3.04 -15.53 2.27
CA THR A 86 -1.99 -14.53 2.01
C THR A 86 -0.63 -14.90 2.63
N SER A 87 -0.62 -15.71 3.68
CA SER A 87 0.62 -16.13 4.35
C SER A 87 1.23 -17.39 3.74
N GLN A 88 0.50 -18.08 2.86
CA GLN A 88 1.00 -19.29 2.24
C GLN A 88 2.12 -18.97 1.25
N PRO A 89 3.18 -19.79 1.18
CA PRO A 89 4.21 -19.64 0.16
C PRO A 89 3.63 -19.71 -1.25
N LEU A 90 4.17 -18.89 -2.15
CA LEU A 90 3.85 -18.98 -3.58
C LEU A 90 4.25 -20.36 -4.12
N ASN A 91 3.43 -20.91 -5.02
CA ASN A 91 3.75 -22.15 -5.71
C ASN A 91 4.65 -21.89 -6.95
N THR A 92 5.16 -22.95 -7.58
CA THR A 92 6.10 -22.84 -8.71
C THR A 92 5.55 -22.06 -9.91
N SER A 93 4.26 -22.17 -10.25
CA SER A 93 3.70 -21.41 -11.37
C SER A 93 3.55 -19.94 -11.03
N GLU A 94 3.18 -19.61 -9.79
CA GLU A 94 3.15 -18.22 -9.32
C GLU A 94 4.54 -17.59 -9.30
N ILE A 95 5.55 -18.34 -8.84
CA ILE A 95 6.96 -17.90 -8.84
C ILE A 95 7.46 -17.61 -10.26
N SER A 96 6.96 -18.33 -11.26
CA SER A 96 7.37 -18.12 -12.66
C SER A 96 6.93 -16.75 -13.22
N CYS A 97 5.93 -16.11 -12.60
CA CYS A 97 5.59 -14.72 -12.89
C CYS A 97 6.44 -13.80 -12.00
N ASN A 98 7.54 -13.28 -12.53
CA ASN A 98 8.55 -12.55 -11.75
C ASN A 98 7.97 -11.39 -10.91
N ASN A 99 7.02 -10.63 -11.43
CA ASN A 99 6.37 -9.54 -10.69
C ASN A 99 5.51 -10.03 -9.50
N VAL A 100 4.95 -11.24 -9.56
CA VAL A 100 4.25 -11.85 -8.41
C VAL A 100 5.27 -12.18 -7.33
N ALA A 101 6.34 -12.90 -7.71
CA ALA A 101 7.43 -13.26 -6.80
C ALA A 101 8.04 -12.02 -6.14
N LEU A 102 8.35 -10.98 -6.92
CA LEU A 102 8.90 -9.73 -6.43
C LEU A 102 7.92 -9.00 -5.49
N SER A 103 6.63 -8.94 -5.80
CA SER A 103 5.65 -8.33 -4.90
C SER A 103 5.52 -9.06 -3.55
N HIS A 104 5.74 -10.38 -3.56
CA HIS A 104 5.73 -11.20 -2.36
C HIS A 104 7.01 -10.99 -1.54
N GLU A 105 8.17 -10.98 -2.20
CA GLU A 105 9.47 -10.67 -1.56
C GLU A 105 9.50 -9.26 -0.96
N MET A 106 8.99 -8.27 -1.70
CA MET A 106 8.85 -6.89 -1.23
C MET A 106 7.76 -6.71 -0.16
N GLY A 107 7.01 -7.76 0.20
CA GLY A 107 5.93 -7.70 1.19
C GLY A 107 4.68 -6.94 0.75
N ILE A 108 4.58 -6.45 -0.48
CA ILE A 108 3.40 -5.77 -1.04
C ILE A 108 2.21 -6.74 -1.10
N TYR A 109 2.46 -8.00 -1.49
CA TYR A 109 1.46 -9.05 -1.50
C TYR A 109 0.84 -9.24 -0.10
N GLY A 110 1.69 -9.36 0.93
CA GLY A 110 1.27 -9.46 2.31
C GLY A 110 0.49 -8.21 2.76
N LEU A 111 1.03 -7.02 2.47
CA LEU A 111 0.42 -5.74 2.80
C LEU A 111 -1.03 -5.66 2.29
N LEU A 112 -1.29 -6.01 1.02
CA LEU A 112 -2.64 -6.00 0.44
C LEU A 112 -3.61 -6.94 1.18
N GLY A 113 -3.22 -8.21 1.34
CA GLY A 113 -4.10 -9.21 1.95
C GLY A 113 -4.35 -8.96 3.44
N PHE A 114 -3.32 -8.60 4.20
CA PHE A 114 -3.45 -8.31 5.62
C PHE A 114 -4.19 -7.00 5.89
N THR A 115 -4.00 -5.95 5.09
CA THR A 115 -4.81 -4.74 5.24
C THR A 115 -6.29 -5.02 4.97
N TYR A 116 -6.61 -5.82 3.94
CA TYR A 116 -8.00 -6.17 3.68
C TYR A 116 -8.62 -6.94 4.86
N LYS A 117 -7.89 -7.93 5.42
CA LYS A 117 -8.31 -8.64 6.64
C LYS A 117 -8.56 -7.68 7.79
N SER A 118 -7.63 -6.76 8.02
CA SER A 118 -7.63 -5.90 9.20
C SER A 118 -8.77 -4.89 9.18
N ILE A 119 -9.17 -4.43 7.98
CA ILE A 119 -10.26 -3.46 7.80
C ILE A 119 -11.64 -4.14 7.80
N TYR A 120 -11.77 -5.28 7.11
CA TYR A 120 -13.08 -5.89 6.85
C TYR A 120 -13.37 -7.12 7.71
N LEU A 121 -12.41 -7.59 8.52
CA LEU A 121 -12.48 -8.79 9.36
C LEU A 121 -12.89 -10.07 8.60
N SER A 122 -12.85 -10.06 7.27
CA SER A 122 -13.34 -11.14 6.40
C SER A 122 -12.37 -12.32 6.32
N ASN A 123 -12.72 -13.34 5.53
CA ASN A 123 -11.72 -14.32 5.09
C ASN A 123 -10.62 -13.61 4.29
N VAL A 124 -9.40 -14.12 4.40
CA VAL A 124 -8.22 -13.55 3.76
C VAL A 124 -8.04 -14.17 2.40
N TYR A 125 -8.00 -13.30 1.38
CA TYR A 125 -7.79 -13.70 0.01
C TYR A 125 -6.34 -13.44 -0.37
N SER A 126 -5.72 -14.42 -1.00
CA SER A 126 -4.48 -14.26 -1.74
C SER A 126 -4.65 -13.19 -2.81
N PRO A 127 -3.89 -12.07 -2.78
CA PRO A 127 -4.02 -11.03 -3.78
C PRO A 127 -3.56 -11.48 -5.17
N SER A 128 -4.37 -11.21 -6.20
CA SER A 128 -3.97 -11.38 -7.58
C SER A 128 -3.19 -10.16 -8.06
N ILE A 129 -1.87 -10.31 -8.13
CA ILE A 129 -0.96 -9.30 -8.63
C ILE A 129 -1.07 -9.20 -10.15
N THR A 130 -1.29 -10.33 -10.85
CA THR A 130 -1.51 -10.34 -12.30
C THR A 130 -2.76 -9.55 -12.71
N TYR A 131 -3.85 -9.64 -11.94
CA TYR A 131 -5.02 -8.77 -12.10
C TYR A 131 -4.67 -7.29 -11.93
N MET A 132 -3.84 -6.95 -10.94
CA MET A 132 -3.42 -5.57 -10.71
C MET A 132 -2.50 -5.05 -11.83
N LEU A 133 -1.55 -5.85 -12.30
CA LEU A 133 -0.68 -5.49 -13.42
C LEU A 133 -1.51 -5.21 -14.68
N LYS A 134 -2.48 -6.07 -14.99
CA LYS A 134 -3.39 -5.91 -16.14
C LYS A 134 -4.28 -4.66 -16.03
N ASN A 135 -4.69 -4.31 -14.82
CA ASN A 135 -5.50 -3.11 -14.54
C ASN A 135 -4.66 -1.85 -14.27
N GLY A 136 -3.33 -1.97 -14.28
CA GLY A 136 -2.40 -0.87 -14.16
C GLY A 136 -2.34 0.00 -15.42
N PRO A 137 -1.45 0.99 -15.45
CA PRO A 137 -1.21 1.77 -16.64
C PRO A 137 -0.52 0.95 -17.73
N SER A 138 -0.98 1.13 -18.96
CA SER A 138 -0.29 0.71 -20.19
C SER A 138 0.57 1.83 -20.77
N LYS A 139 0.33 3.07 -20.36
CA LYS A 139 1.06 4.26 -20.81
C LYS A 139 1.19 5.28 -19.68
N ILE A 140 2.31 5.97 -19.62
CA ILE A 140 2.48 7.18 -18.81
C ILE A 140 2.65 8.40 -19.71
N THR A 141 2.02 9.51 -19.31
CA THR A 141 2.08 10.80 -19.99
C THR A 141 2.28 11.92 -18.99
N TYR A 142 3.00 12.97 -19.38
CA TYR A 142 3.36 14.08 -18.50
C TYR A 142 2.78 15.41 -18.96
N LYS A 143 2.30 16.22 -18.00
CA LYS A 143 1.83 17.59 -18.24
C LYS A 143 2.70 18.59 -17.47
N ASN A 144 2.70 19.84 -17.94
CA ASN A 144 3.32 20.97 -17.24
C ASN A 144 4.82 20.76 -16.90
N VAL A 145 5.53 20.04 -17.77
CA VAL A 145 6.97 19.82 -17.65
C VAL A 145 7.71 21.14 -17.89
N ALA A 146 8.56 21.56 -16.95
CA ALA A 146 9.38 22.75 -17.12
C ALA A 146 10.50 22.53 -18.16
N ASP A 147 10.89 23.60 -18.85
CA ASP A 147 11.97 23.56 -19.84
C ASP A 147 13.27 23.02 -19.23
N GLY A 148 13.91 22.10 -19.96
CA GLY A 148 15.19 21.50 -19.55
C GLY A 148 15.09 20.23 -18.70
N LEU A 149 13.90 19.80 -18.28
CA LEU A 149 13.70 18.54 -17.56
C LEU A 149 13.56 17.35 -18.54
N GLN A 150 14.66 16.61 -18.75
CA GLN A 150 14.71 15.54 -19.76
C GLN A 150 14.10 14.20 -19.34
N GLY A 151 13.71 14.02 -18.07
CA GLY A 151 13.19 12.72 -17.57
C GLY A 151 11.68 12.54 -17.64
N PHE A 152 10.91 13.57 -17.99
CA PHE A 152 9.46 13.49 -18.13
C PHE A 152 9.09 13.23 -19.60
N GLN A 153 9.22 11.97 -20.02
CA GLN A 153 8.94 11.55 -21.39
C GLN A 153 7.82 10.51 -21.41
N ASP A 154 6.80 10.77 -22.22
CA ASP A 154 5.72 9.83 -22.48
C ASP A 154 6.29 8.49 -22.94
N ARG A 155 5.79 7.40 -22.37
CA ARG A 155 6.25 6.05 -22.69
C ARG A 155 5.18 5.01 -22.38
N GLU A 156 5.26 3.92 -23.12
CA GLU A 156 4.45 2.73 -22.88
C GLU A 156 5.02 1.94 -21.70
N ILE A 157 4.14 1.27 -20.97
CA ILE A 157 4.45 0.43 -19.82
C ILE A 157 4.04 -0.99 -20.22
N ASP A 158 5.02 -1.89 -20.25
CA ASP A 158 4.75 -3.30 -20.52
C ASP A 158 4.02 -3.92 -19.31
N GLN A 159 2.80 -4.42 -19.50
CA GLN A 159 1.98 -5.06 -18.47
C GLN A 159 2.21 -6.57 -18.47
N SER A 160 3.46 -6.98 -18.25
CA SER A 160 3.88 -8.39 -18.28
C SER A 160 4.32 -8.90 -16.91
N CYS A 161 4.52 -10.21 -16.82
CA CYS A 161 5.13 -10.84 -15.64
C CYS A 161 6.58 -10.40 -15.40
N ASP A 162 7.28 -9.95 -16.44
CA ASP A 162 8.73 -9.69 -16.41
C ASP A 162 9.09 -8.20 -16.45
N SER A 163 8.08 -7.33 -16.56
CA SER A 163 8.28 -5.88 -16.57
C SER A 163 8.65 -5.38 -15.17
N ALA A 164 9.94 -5.12 -14.96
CA ALA A 164 10.46 -4.50 -13.73
C ALA A 164 9.85 -3.13 -13.42
N GLU A 165 9.26 -2.49 -14.43
CA GLU A 165 8.62 -1.19 -14.30
C GLU A 165 7.15 -1.29 -13.82
N ALA A 166 6.38 -2.28 -14.30
CA ALA A 166 4.95 -2.37 -14.04
C ALA A 166 4.59 -2.43 -12.54
N ILE A 167 5.43 -3.09 -11.74
CA ILE A 167 5.23 -3.22 -10.29
C ILE A 167 5.22 -1.87 -9.56
N ASN A 168 5.92 -0.85 -10.08
CA ASN A 168 5.97 0.48 -9.49
C ASN A 168 4.63 1.23 -9.58
N TYR A 169 3.71 0.75 -10.42
CA TYR A 169 2.41 1.38 -10.66
C TYR A 169 1.23 0.67 -9.99
N LEU A 170 1.48 -0.34 -9.15
CA LEU A 170 0.42 -1.09 -8.45
C LEU A 170 -0.51 -0.18 -7.63
N THR A 171 -0.01 0.93 -7.09
CA THR A 171 -0.83 1.93 -6.37
C THR A 171 -1.95 2.52 -7.25
N PHE A 172 -1.70 2.72 -8.54
CA PHE A 172 -2.70 3.26 -9.47
C PHE A 172 -3.76 2.22 -9.85
N SER A 173 -3.36 0.95 -9.99
CA SER A 173 -4.32 -0.16 -10.14
C SER A 173 -5.19 -0.30 -8.90
N LEU A 174 -4.58 -0.28 -7.71
CA LEU A 174 -5.29 -0.38 -6.44
C LEU A 174 -6.34 0.72 -6.32
N TYR A 175 -5.96 1.97 -6.61
CA TYR A 175 -6.88 3.10 -6.55
C TYR A 175 -8.07 2.93 -7.51
N ASN A 176 -7.82 2.55 -8.77
CA ASN A 176 -8.88 2.53 -9.79
C ASN A 176 -9.74 1.26 -9.80
N LYS A 177 -9.14 0.11 -9.48
CA LYS A 177 -9.73 -1.21 -9.71
C LYS A 177 -9.65 -2.12 -8.49
N GLY A 178 -8.95 -1.71 -7.44
CA GLY A 178 -8.63 -2.57 -6.30
C GLY A 178 -7.71 -3.71 -6.70
N PHE A 179 -7.67 -4.75 -5.87
CA PHE A 179 -7.16 -6.07 -6.22
C PHE A 179 -8.30 -7.10 -6.21
N ALA A 180 -8.06 -8.25 -6.83
CA ALA A 180 -8.95 -9.41 -6.83
C ALA A 180 -8.27 -10.63 -6.20
N SER A 181 -9.03 -11.67 -5.85
CA SER A 181 -8.47 -12.91 -5.29
C SER A 181 -7.78 -13.74 -6.38
N THR A 182 -6.74 -14.50 -6.03
CA THR A 182 -6.15 -15.51 -6.93
C THR A 182 -7.14 -16.61 -7.34
N GLU A 183 -8.20 -16.85 -6.55
CA GLU A 183 -9.32 -17.72 -6.96
C GLU A 183 -10.11 -17.18 -8.17
N CYS A 184 -10.05 -15.87 -8.39
CA CYS A 184 -10.72 -15.20 -9.50
C CYS A 184 -9.75 -15.02 -10.68
N PHE A 185 -8.52 -14.60 -10.40
CA PHE A 185 -7.45 -14.41 -11.37
C PHE A 185 -6.13 -15.01 -10.83
N PRO A 186 -5.76 -16.22 -11.27
CA PRO A 186 -4.52 -16.85 -10.83
C PRO A 186 -3.28 -16.01 -11.12
N ASN A 187 -2.25 -16.17 -10.28
CA ASN A 187 -0.99 -15.44 -10.38
C ASN A 187 0.04 -16.13 -11.31
N ASP A 188 -0.37 -17.12 -12.09
CA ASP A 188 0.51 -17.84 -13.02
C ASP A 188 0.65 -17.16 -14.39
N VAL A 189 -0.28 -16.28 -14.76
CA VAL A 189 -0.27 -15.56 -16.03
C VAL A 189 -0.99 -14.21 -15.94
N ILE A 190 -0.59 -13.25 -16.78
CA ILE A 190 -1.36 -12.02 -16.97
C ILE A 190 -2.70 -12.36 -17.64
N PRO A 191 -3.85 -12.04 -17.03
CA PRO A 191 -5.14 -12.39 -17.61
C PRO A 191 -5.40 -11.62 -18.92
N GLU A 192 -5.96 -12.30 -19.91
CA GLU A 192 -6.34 -11.68 -21.18
C GLU A 192 -7.47 -10.66 -21.00
N SER A 193 -8.45 -10.99 -20.14
CA SER A 193 -9.57 -10.13 -19.72
C SER A 193 -9.71 -10.12 -18.20
N VAL A 194 -10.20 -9.00 -17.67
CA VAL A 194 -10.44 -8.74 -16.24
C VAL A 194 -11.90 -8.42 -15.94
N ASP A 195 -12.81 -8.70 -16.89
CA ASP A 195 -14.23 -8.35 -16.78
C ASP A 195 -15.00 -9.31 -15.86
N GLN A 196 -14.57 -10.58 -15.82
CA GLN A 196 -15.14 -11.64 -15.00
C GLN A 196 -14.04 -12.58 -14.50
N CYS A 197 -14.30 -13.26 -13.39
CA CYS A 197 -13.42 -14.31 -12.90
C CYS A 197 -13.31 -15.46 -13.91
N THR A 198 -12.26 -16.26 -13.83
CA THR A 198 -12.07 -17.48 -14.65
C THR A 198 -13.22 -18.48 -14.54
N ASN A 199 -13.98 -18.44 -13.43
CA ASN A 199 -15.19 -19.24 -13.19
C ASN A 199 -16.51 -18.55 -13.60
N GLY A 200 -16.45 -17.41 -14.31
CA GLY A 200 -17.61 -16.63 -14.76
C GLY A 200 -18.30 -15.79 -13.67
N ARG A 201 -17.80 -15.79 -12.43
CA ARG A 201 -18.34 -14.94 -11.36
C ARG A 201 -17.95 -13.47 -11.56
N GLN A 202 -18.73 -12.58 -10.96
CA GLN A 202 -18.40 -11.17 -10.88
C GLN A 202 -17.11 -10.96 -10.07
N VAL A 203 -16.26 -10.05 -10.55
CA VAL A 203 -15.00 -9.69 -9.87
C VAL A 203 -15.30 -8.91 -8.58
N SER A 204 -14.86 -9.45 -7.45
CA SER A 204 -14.79 -8.69 -6.20
C SER A 204 -13.56 -7.79 -6.19
N LYS A 205 -13.77 -6.48 -5.97
CA LYS A 205 -12.71 -5.45 -6.03
C LYS A 205 -12.37 -5.00 -4.62
N MET A 206 -11.32 -5.58 -4.07
CA MET A 206 -10.86 -5.34 -2.70
C MET A 206 -9.94 -4.12 -2.65
N LEU A 207 -10.08 -3.30 -1.60
CA LEU A 207 -9.30 -2.06 -1.40
C LEU A 207 -9.31 -1.10 -2.60
N LYS A 208 -10.40 -1.06 -3.37
CA LYS A 208 -10.59 -0.02 -4.38
C LYS A 208 -10.59 1.37 -3.73
N ASN A 209 -10.00 2.36 -4.39
CA ASN A 209 -9.77 3.73 -3.91
C ASN A 209 -8.69 3.88 -2.82
N TYR A 210 -7.99 2.80 -2.48
CA TYR A 210 -6.79 2.88 -1.64
C TYR A 210 -5.55 3.19 -2.48
N LYS A 211 -4.55 3.79 -1.85
CA LYS A 211 -3.21 4.02 -2.38
C LYS A 211 -2.17 3.34 -1.49
N ILE A 212 -1.07 2.93 -2.10
CA ILE A 212 0.15 2.56 -1.38
C ILE A 212 0.90 3.85 -1.05
N GLY A 213 1.15 4.07 0.24
CA GLY A 213 1.93 5.18 0.78
C GLY A 213 3.19 4.71 1.48
N GLN A 214 4.10 5.65 1.69
CA GLN A 214 5.40 5.45 2.32
C GLN A 214 5.58 6.41 3.49
N PHE A 215 6.29 5.95 4.52
CA PHE A 215 6.60 6.76 5.70
C PHE A 215 8.05 6.51 6.14
N LYS A 216 8.66 7.46 6.86
CA LYS A 216 10.07 7.41 7.29
C LYS A 216 10.18 7.42 8.81
N GLU A 217 11.14 6.68 9.37
CA GLU A 217 11.59 6.77 10.79
C GLU A 217 10.47 6.73 11.83
N GLN A 218 10.22 5.57 12.44
CA GLN A 218 9.11 5.41 13.37
C GLN A 218 9.49 4.66 14.64
N ASP A 219 9.02 5.16 15.77
CA ASP A 219 9.02 4.40 17.03
C ASP A 219 7.82 3.43 17.09
N SER A 220 7.71 2.67 18.17
CA SER A 220 6.65 1.66 18.31
C SER A 220 5.24 2.24 18.39
N LEU A 221 5.08 3.46 18.93
CA LEU A 221 3.78 4.11 19.09
C LEU A 221 3.33 4.70 17.76
N ASP A 222 4.26 5.24 16.97
CA ASP A 222 4.00 5.67 15.60
C ASP A 222 3.49 4.52 14.73
N ILE A 223 4.16 3.37 14.77
CA ILE A 223 3.70 2.17 14.04
C ILE A 223 2.32 1.75 14.53
N LYS A 224 2.05 1.87 15.82
CA LYS A 224 0.73 1.56 16.37
C LYS A 224 -0.35 2.51 15.85
N ASP A 225 -0.08 3.81 15.80
CA ASP A 225 -1.00 4.81 15.22
C ASP A 225 -1.32 4.50 13.76
N LEU A 226 -0.30 4.16 12.96
CA LEU A 226 -0.47 3.73 11.58
C LEU A 226 -1.34 2.47 11.47
N LEU A 227 -1.11 1.46 12.31
CA LEU A 227 -1.91 0.23 12.31
C LEU A 227 -3.40 0.52 12.61
N LEU A 228 -3.67 1.47 13.51
CA LEU A 228 -5.02 1.87 13.90
C LEU A 228 -5.75 2.66 12.79
N ARG A 229 -5.03 3.42 11.96
CA ARG A 229 -5.61 4.21 10.84
C ARG A 229 -5.71 3.44 9.53
N PHE A 230 -4.78 2.53 9.28
CA PHE A 230 -4.55 1.98 7.94
C PHE A 230 -4.59 0.45 7.86
N GLY A 231 -4.59 -0.24 8.99
CA GLY A 231 -4.58 -1.69 9.02
C GLY A 231 -3.17 -2.24 8.98
N ALA A 232 -2.87 -3.20 8.11
CA ALA A 232 -1.50 -3.71 8.02
C ALA A 232 -0.51 -2.63 7.55
N VAL A 233 0.69 -2.66 8.15
CA VAL A 233 1.80 -1.77 7.84
C VAL A 233 3.02 -2.64 7.56
N LEU A 234 3.68 -2.39 6.42
CA LEU A 234 4.90 -3.07 6.03
C LEU A 234 6.11 -2.29 6.57
N VAL A 235 6.72 -2.86 7.61
CA VAL A 235 7.97 -2.35 8.19
C VAL A 235 9.13 -3.19 7.68
N GLU A 236 9.93 -2.61 6.79
CA GLU A 236 11.18 -3.26 6.37
C GLU A 236 12.20 -3.21 7.52
N VAL A 237 12.60 -4.38 8.02
CA VAL A 237 13.76 -4.50 8.91
C VAL A 237 14.96 -4.82 8.03
N LEU A 238 15.53 -3.80 7.39
CA LEU A 238 16.84 -3.93 6.76
C LEU A 238 17.89 -4.14 7.87
N LYS A 239 18.26 -5.41 8.10
CA LYS A 239 19.58 -5.71 8.67
C LYS A 239 20.62 -5.36 7.61
N MET A 240 21.18 -4.16 7.77
CA MET A 240 22.34 -3.58 7.10
C MET A 240 22.09 -2.85 5.77
N ILE A 241 22.62 -1.61 5.75
CA ILE A 241 22.79 -0.64 4.65
C ILE A 241 21.68 0.45 4.58
N ASN A 242 22.12 1.66 4.95
CA ASN A 242 21.47 2.97 4.99
C ASN A 242 20.34 3.24 3.96
N SER A 243 19.08 3.02 4.39
CA SER A 243 17.86 3.81 4.09
C SER A 243 16.65 2.87 4.12
N ALA A 244 15.95 2.77 5.25
CA ALA A 244 14.75 1.95 5.37
C ALA A 244 13.54 2.65 4.74
N THR A 245 13.01 2.10 3.64
CA THR A 245 11.74 2.53 3.06
C THR A 245 10.64 1.65 3.65
N ARG A 246 9.55 2.25 4.15
CA ARG A 246 8.44 1.52 4.77
C ARG A 246 7.13 1.86 4.06
N PHE A 247 6.22 0.90 3.96
CA PHE A 247 5.00 1.02 3.15
C PHE A 247 3.74 0.78 3.98
N LEU A 248 2.63 1.42 3.60
CA LEU A 248 1.30 1.17 4.14
C LEU A 248 0.23 1.42 3.06
N LEU A 249 -1.04 1.07 3.34
CA LEU A 249 -2.17 1.36 2.45
C LEU A 249 -3.14 2.35 3.08
N PHE A 250 -3.60 3.35 2.33
CA PHE A 250 -4.52 4.35 2.86
C PHE A 250 -5.61 4.71 1.85
N LEU A 251 -6.81 5.05 2.34
CA LEU A 251 -7.89 5.61 1.52
C LEU A 251 -7.58 7.06 1.19
N ASN A 252 -7.76 7.48 -0.06
CA ASN A 252 -7.55 8.89 -0.43
C ASN A 252 -8.81 9.77 -0.24
N GLU A 253 -9.80 9.33 0.54
CA GLU A 253 -10.97 10.16 0.86
C GLU A 253 -10.67 11.00 2.11
N VAL A 254 -9.93 12.09 1.90
CA VAL A 254 -10.11 13.27 2.75
C VAL A 254 -11.45 13.86 2.34
N ILE A 255 -12.47 13.66 3.16
CA ILE A 255 -13.77 14.35 3.04
C ILE A 255 -13.56 15.83 3.38
#